data_AF-A0A8J7TW93-F1
#
_entry.id   AF-A0A8J7TW93-F1
#
_cell.length_a   1.000
_cell.length_b   1.000
_cell.length_c   1.000
_cell.angle_alpha   90.00
_cell.angle_beta   90.00
_cell.angle_gamma   90.00
#
_symmetry.space_group_name_H-M   'P 1'
#
loop_
_entity.id
_entity.type
_entity.pdbx_description
1 polymer ?
#
loop_
_entity_poly.entity_id
_entity_poly.type
_entity_poly.pdbx_seq_one_letter_code
_entity_poly.pdbx_strand_id
1 'polypeptide(L)'
;MLPSINLDIDKAKRIWAEYERNHDLAGRESEAVGIDPATGEVFFGESAKAITLRLVREGRNRPLYFRWVNNPIYGRKGLLKDHALAIDFPAGTVELIRVQGP
;
A
#
# COMPACT_ATOMS: atom_id res chain seq x y z
N MET A 1 -9.71 -0.26 22.30
CA MET A 1 -10.50 0.21 21.14
C MET A 1 -9.49 0.54 20.05
N LEU A 2 -9.40 -0.27 18.99
CA LEU A 2 -8.53 0.05 17.86
C LEU A 2 -9.09 1.32 17.19
N PRO A 3 -8.25 2.32 16.83
CA PRO A 3 -8.74 3.42 16.02
C PRO A 3 -9.33 2.84 14.73
N SER A 4 -10.57 3.22 14.42
CA SER A 4 -11.21 2.86 13.16
C SER A 4 -10.44 3.55 12.03
N ILE A 5 -9.49 2.83 11.45
CA ILE A 5 -8.71 3.31 10.31
C ILE A 5 -9.62 3.29 9.09
N ASN A 6 -10.08 4.48 8.70
CA ASN A 6 -10.88 4.67 7.50
C ASN A 6 -9.93 4.96 6.32
N LEU A 7 -9.44 3.89 5.69
CA LEU A 7 -8.68 4.00 4.44
C LEU A 7 -9.66 3.98 3.27
N ASP A 8 -9.74 5.09 2.52
CA ASP A 8 -10.56 5.15 1.30
C ASP A 8 -9.87 4.40 0.15
N ILE A 9 -10.21 3.12 0.01
CA ILE A 9 -9.62 2.23 -0.99
C ILE A 9 -10.01 2.63 -2.40
N ASP A 10 -11.24 3.07 -2.61
CA ASP A 10 -11.70 3.46 -3.95
C ASP A 10 -10.95 4.69 -4.43
N LYS A 11 -10.68 5.63 -3.53
CA LYS A 11 -9.80 6.77 -3.83
C LYS A 11 -8.37 6.31 -4.14
N ALA A 12 -7.78 5.41 -3.34
CA ALA A 12 -6.45 4.87 -3.63
C ALA A 12 -6.37 4.17 -5.00
N LYS A 13 -7.40 3.40 -5.37
CA LYS A 13 -7.51 2.76 -6.70
C LYS A 13 -7.56 3.79 -7.82
N ARG A 14 -8.33 4.87 -7.66
CA ARG A 14 -8.41 5.96 -8.64
C ARG A 14 -7.06 6.67 -8.79
N ILE A 15 -6.39 6.98 -7.69
CA ILE A 15 -5.04 7.59 -7.69
C ILE A 15 -4.07 6.72 -8.47
N TRP A 16 -4.06 5.41 -8.21
CA TRP A 16 -3.19 4.50 -8.95
C TRP A 16 -3.52 4.43 -10.44
N ALA A 17 -4.81 4.33 -10.80
CA ALA A 17 -5.23 4.29 -12.20
C ALA A 17 -4.84 5.58 -12.95
N GLU A 18 -4.84 6.72 -12.27
CA GLU A 18 -4.32 7.98 -12.83
C GLU A 18 -2.80 7.97 -12.94
N TYR A 19 -2.08 7.51 -11.90
CA TYR A 19 -0.63 7.40 -11.90
C TYR A 19 -0.12 6.54 -13.06
N GLU A 20 -0.71 5.35 -13.24
CA GLU A 20 -0.36 4.38 -14.28
C GLU A 20 -0.55 4.93 -15.69
N ARG A 21 -1.57 5.78 -15.91
CA ARG A 21 -1.80 6.41 -17.23
C ARG A 21 -0.78 7.50 -17.55
N ASN A 22 -0.21 8.14 -16.53
CA ASN A 22 0.61 9.34 -16.68
C ASN A 22 2.11 9.08 -16.52
N HIS A 23 2.52 7.87 -16.16
CA HIS A 23 3.91 7.52 -15.90
C HIS A 23 4.34 6.26 -16.65
N ASP A 24 5.57 6.26 -17.14
CA ASP A 24 6.21 5.04 -17.63
C ASP A 24 6.60 4.16 -16.44
N LEU A 25 6.12 2.91 -16.45
CA LEU A 25 6.36 1.91 -15.40
C LEU A 25 7.24 0.76 -15.89
N ALA A 26 7.82 0.86 -17.09
CA ALA A 26 8.73 -0.15 -17.61
C ALA A 26 9.90 -0.40 -16.65
N GLY A 27 10.18 -1.68 -16.38
CA GLY A 27 11.24 -2.11 -15.45
C GLY A 27 10.85 -2.09 -13.97
N ARG A 28 9.60 -1.71 -13.63
CA ARG A 28 9.10 -1.65 -12.26
C ARG A 28 8.04 -2.71 -11.96
N GLU A 29 7.85 -3.66 -12.86
CA GLU A 29 6.74 -4.61 -12.85
C GLU A 29 6.69 -5.45 -11.56
N SER A 30 7.87 -5.73 -10.99
CA SER A 30 8.03 -6.50 -9.75
C SER A 30 8.10 -5.64 -8.49
N GLU A 31 7.87 -4.33 -8.58
CA GLU A 31 7.86 -3.46 -7.40
C GLU A 31 6.49 -3.46 -6.71
N ALA A 32 6.53 -3.42 -5.38
CA ALA A 32 5.39 -3.10 -4.57
C ALA A 32 5.09 -1.60 -4.65
N VAL A 33 3.81 -1.27 -4.57
CA VAL A 33 3.31 0.10 -4.56
C VAL A 33 2.49 0.29 -3.29
N GLY A 34 2.79 1.35 -2.54
CA GLY A 34 1.95 1.86 -1.47
C GLY A 34 1.32 3.18 -1.92
N ILE A 35 -0.01 3.26 -1.88
CA ILE A 35 -0.77 4.46 -2.25
C ILE A 35 -1.40 5.06 -1.00
N ASP A 36 -1.19 6.36 -0.82
CA ASP A 36 -1.85 7.15 0.22
C ASP A 36 -3.10 7.85 -0.32
N PRO A 37 -4.32 7.42 0.04
CA PRO A 37 -5.54 8.10 -0.39
C PRO A 37 -5.73 9.49 0.24
N ALA A 38 -5.06 9.81 1.35
CA ALA A 38 -5.16 11.13 1.97
C ALA A 38 -4.42 12.18 1.16
N THR A 39 -3.19 11.89 0.71
CA THR A 39 -2.34 12.87 0.02
C THR A 39 -2.26 12.66 -1.50
N GLY A 40 -2.61 11.49 -2.02
CA GLY A 40 -2.41 11.14 -3.42
C GLY A 40 -1.00 10.63 -3.74
N GLU A 41 -0.14 10.45 -2.74
CA GLU A 41 1.24 10.03 -2.96
C GLU A 41 1.34 8.53 -3.27
N VAL A 42 2.30 8.20 -4.14
CA VAL A 42 2.59 6.85 -4.59
C VAL A 42 4.03 6.51 -4.24
N PHE A 43 4.20 5.43 -3.48
CA PHE A 43 5.51 4.97 -3.02
C PHE A 43 5.83 3.61 -3.62
N PHE A 44 7.07 3.44 -4.02
CA PHE A 44 7.56 2.17 -4.55
C PHE A 44 8.63 1.56 -3.67
N GLY A 45 8.76 0.24 -3.76
CA GLY A 45 9.85 -0.52 -3.16
C GLY A 45 9.72 -2.02 -3.42
N GLU A 46 10.72 -2.78 -2.98
CA GLU A 46 10.77 -4.24 -3.17
C GLU A 46 9.64 -4.99 -2.46
N SER A 47 9.04 -4.38 -1.43
CA SER A 47 7.89 -4.94 -0.71
C SER A 47 7.15 -3.84 0.06
N ALA A 48 5.90 -4.11 0.44
CA ALA A 48 5.13 -3.29 1.37
C ALA A 48 5.90 -3.03 2.68
N LYS A 49 6.61 -4.04 3.21
CA LYS A 49 7.44 -3.87 4.41
C LYS A 49 8.57 -2.86 4.20
N ALA A 50 9.25 -2.93 3.05
CA ALA A 50 10.32 -1.98 2.73
C ALA A 50 9.79 -0.55 2.64
N ILE A 51 8.62 -0.37 2.01
CA ILE A 51 7.93 0.92 1.92
C ILE A 51 7.56 1.45 3.31
N THR A 52 6.86 0.64 4.12
CA THR A 52 6.41 1.05 5.46
C THR A 52 7.60 1.37 6.36
N LEU A 53 8.65 0.54 6.38
CA LEU A 53 9.84 0.81 7.20
C LEU A 53 10.55 2.09 6.79
N ARG A 54 10.64 2.38 5.48
CA ARG A 54 11.17 3.65 5.00
C ARG A 54 10.33 4.82 5.51
N LEU A 55 9.01 4.77 5.34
CA LEU A 55 8.11 5.85 5.73
C LEU A 55 8.08 6.08 7.25
N VAL A 56 8.14 5.02 8.06
CA VAL A 56 8.25 5.13 9.51
C VAL A 56 9.54 5.85 9.91
N ARG A 57 10.68 5.51 9.28
CA ARG A 57 11.96 6.22 9.52
C ARG A 57 11.90 7.70 9.14
N GLU A 58 11.09 8.05 8.15
CA GLU A 58 10.81 9.43 7.74
C GLU A 58 9.77 10.14 8.62
N GLY A 59 9.24 9.48 9.66
CA GLY A 59 8.19 10.02 10.52
C GLY A 59 6.81 10.06 9.84
N ARG A 60 6.63 9.36 8.72
CA ARG A 60 5.40 9.33 7.90
C ARG A 60 4.59 8.07 8.17
N ASN A 61 4.21 7.86 9.42
CA ASN A 61 3.40 6.70 9.81
C ASN A 61 1.92 6.93 9.44
N ARG A 62 1.49 6.36 8.30
CA ARG A 62 0.14 6.52 7.79
C ARG A 62 -0.33 5.23 7.08
N PRO A 63 -1.63 4.96 7.08
CA PRO A 63 -2.17 3.77 6.42
C PRO A 63 -2.05 3.90 4.90
N LEU A 64 -1.54 2.85 4.25
CA LEU A 64 -1.37 2.80 2.80
C LEU A 64 -2.09 1.59 2.21
N TYR A 65 -2.63 1.78 1.00
CA TYR A 65 -3.13 0.69 0.17
C TYR A 65 -1.99 0.09 -0.65
N PHE A 66 -1.78 -1.23 -0.54
CA PHE A 66 -0.71 -1.90 -1.28
C PHE A 66 -1.20 -2.77 -2.44
N ARG A 67 -0.45 -2.72 -3.55
CA ARG A 67 -0.54 -3.60 -4.74
C ARG A 67 0.84 -3.83 -5.34
N TRP A 68 1.00 -4.77 -6.26
CA TRP A 68 2.16 -4.78 -7.16
C TRP A 68 1.87 -3.86 -8.35
N VAL A 69 2.92 -3.41 -9.02
CA VAL A 69 2.77 -2.64 -10.26
C VAL A 69 1.96 -3.43 -11.29
N ASN A 70 2.41 -4.65 -11.63
CA ASN A 70 1.76 -5.49 -12.65
C ASN A 70 0.59 -6.34 -12.13
N ASN A 71 0.32 -6.35 -10.82
CA ASN A 71 -0.72 -7.18 -10.23
C ASN A 71 -1.47 -6.38 -9.15
N PRO A 72 -2.80 -6.16 -9.30
CA PRO A 72 -3.58 -5.42 -8.32
C PRO A 72 -3.65 -6.12 -6.94
N ILE A 73 -3.24 -7.39 -6.87
CA ILE A 73 -3.28 -8.24 -5.69
C ILE A 73 -1.92 -8.26 -4.98
N TYR A 74 -1.84 -7.68 -3.78
CA TYR A 74 -0.64 -7.79 -2.94
C TYR A 74 -0.72 -8.99 -1.99
N GLY A 75 -0.20 -10.14 -2.42
CA GLY A 75 -0.10 -11.35 -1.60
C GLY A 75 1.33 -11.69 -1.16
N ARG A 76 1.51 -12.17 0.08
CA ARG A 76 2.72 -12.91 0.52
C ARG A 76 2.41 -14.40 0.43
N LYS A 77 3.41 -15.27 0.17
CA LYS A 77 3.25 -16.73 0.10
C LYS A 77 2.35 -17.26 1.25
N GLY A 78 1.24 -17.90 0.90
CA GLY A 78 0.21 -18.41 1.84
C GLY A 78 -0.95 -17.46 2.14
N LEU A 79 -0.91 -16.22 1.67
CA LEU A 79 -1.93 -15.18 1.82
C LEU A 79 -2.06 -14.42 0.49
N LEU A 80 -2.59 -15.09 -0.55
CA LEU A 80 -3.10 -14.42 -1.75
C LEU A 80 -4.34 -13.63 -1.32
N LYS A 81 -4.29 -12.30 -1.35
CA LYS A 81 -5.39 -11.43 -0.90
C LYS A 81 -5.48 -10.23 -1.79
N ASP A 82 -6.71 -9.87 -2.14
CA ASP A 82 -7.01 -8.83 -3.12
C ASP A 82 -6.25 -7.54 -2.81
N HIS A 83 -6.14 -7.13 -1.54
CA HIS A 83 -5.39 -5.95 -1.12
C HIS A 83 -4.82 -6.12 0.30
N ALA A 84 -3.75 -5.39 0.62
CA ALA A 84 -3.15 -5.35 1.96
C ALA A 84 -3.03 -3.92 2.47
N LEU A 85 -3.40 -3.68 3.73
CA LEU A 85 -3.25 -2.41 4.42
C LEU A 85 -2.13 -2.54 5.47
N ALA A 86 -1.06 -1.76 5.38
CA ALA A 86 -0.05 -1.73 6.44
C ALA A 86 -0.43 -0.71 7.52
N ILE A 87 -0.51 -1.17 8.76
CA ILE A 87 -0.68 -0.32 9.95
C ILE A 87 0.45 -0.63 10.90
N ASP A 88 1.17 0.41 11.33
CA ASP A 88 2.17 0.29 12.39
C ASP A 88 1.49 0.50 13.75
N PHE A 89 1.57 -0.52 14.59
CA PHE A 89 1.30 -0.39 16.02
C PHE A 89 2.54 0.21 16.70
N PRO A 90 2.43 0.90 17.85
CA PRO A 90 3.53 1.64 18.50
C PRO A 90 4.78 0.81 18.95
N ALA A 91 5.00 -0.38 18.39
CA ALA A 91 6.14 -1.26 18.65
C ALA A 91 6.91 -1.69 17.38
N GLY A 92 6.71 -1.03 16.22
CA GLY A 92 7.44 -1.38 14.99
C GLY A 92 6.93 -2.66 14.32
N THR A 93 5.69 -3.04 14.60
CA THR A 93 5.02 -4.19 13.99
C THR A 93 4.14 -3.68 12.87
N VAL A 94 4.53 -4.02 11.63
CA VAL A 94 3.72 -3.79 10.44
C VAL A 94 2.72 -4.94 10.31
N GLU A 95 1.46 -4.70 10.65
CA GLU A 95 0.39 -5.64 10.35
C GLU A 95 -0.24 -5.33 9.00
N LEU A 96 -0.33 -6.35 8.15
CA LEU A 96 -1.09 -6.29 6.92
C LEU A 96 -2.54 -6.69 7.22
N ILE A 97 -3.40 -5.71 7.41
CA ILE A 97 -4.82 -5.94 7.65
C ILE A 97 -5.52 -6.25 6.32
N ARG A 98 -6.35 -7.30 6.33
CA ARG A 98 -7.23 -7.65 5.21
C ARG A 98 -8.27 -6.53 5.08
N VAL A 99 -8.42 -5.99 3.88
CA VAL A 99 -9.64 -5.26 3.54
C VAL A 99 -10.46 -6.12 2.60
N GLN A 100 -11.71 -6.41 2.98
CA GLN A 100 -12.64 -7.03 2.06
C GLN A 100 -12.97 -5.97 1.00
N GLY A 101 -12.73 -6.30 -0.28
CA GLY A 101 -13.35 -5.54 -1.36
C GLY A 101 -14.87 -5.66 -1.28
N PRO A 102 -15.63 -4.73 -1.87
CA PRO A 102 -17.06 -4.89 -2.05
C PRO A 102 -17.40 -6.19 -2.80
#